data_AF-A0A2T4S4S7-F1
#
_entry.id   AF-A0A2T4S4S7-F1
#
_cell.length_a   1.000
_cell.length_b   1.000
_cell.length_c   1.000
_cell.angle_alpha   90.00
_cell.angle_beta   90.00
_cell.angle_gamma   90.00
#
_symmetry.space_group_name_H-M   'P 1'
#
loop_
_entity.id
_entity.type
_entity.pdbx_description
1 polymer ?
#
loop_
_entity_poly.entity_id
_entity_poly.type
_entity_poly.pdbx_seq_one_letter_code
_entity_poly.pdbx_strand_id
1 'polypeptide(L)'
;MNKIIKMIEKMKPFFEKIASNPYLTAIRDGFVALMPVVLFSSLFILVAYVPNVWGFHWPKNIEDIIMKVYNFMLCMLAVFMAGTVTKSLTDNRNLKLPKTNQINVISTFVAAEASLLILAVKPIKDGISIELLGTKGLIAAFLV
;
A
#
# COMPACT_ATOMS: atom_id res chain seq x y z
N MET A 1 -2.25 -34.17 -13.82
CA MET A 1 -3.31 -33.45 -13.07
C MET A 1 -3.52 -34.00 -11.65
N ASN A 2 -3.92 -35.26 -11.44
CA ASN A 2 -4.31 -35.76 -10.11
C ASN A 2 -3.19 -35.76 -9.04
N LYS A 3 -1.91 -35.94 -9.43
CA LYS A 3 -0.76 -35.84 -8.52
C LYS A 3 -0.53 -34.42 -7.99
N ILE A 4 -0.74 -33.42 -8.84
CA ILE A 4 -0.58 -32.00 -8.50
C ILE A 4 -1.72 -31.57 -7.57
N ILE A 5 -2.96 -32.01 -7.86
CA ILE A 5 -4.13 -31.73 -7.01
C ILE A 5 -3.94 -32.34 -5.61
N LYS A 6 -3.55 -33.62 -5.51
CA LYS A 6 -3.26 -34.25 -4.21
C LYS A 6 -2.12 -33.58 -3.44
N MET A 7 -1.12 -33.05 -4.14
CA MET A 7 -0.02 -32.30 -3.53
C MET A 7 -0.49 -30.95 -2.99
N ILE A 8 -1.33 -30.22 -3.75
CA ILE A 8 -1.95 -28.97 -3.30
C ILE A 8 -2.90 -29.23 -2.11
N GLU A 9 -3.73 -30.26 -2.14
CA GLU A 9 -4.63 -30.62 -1.03
C GLU A 9 -3.85 -30.96 0.25
N LYS A 10 -2.71 -31.64 0.14
CA LYS A 10 -1.84 -31.92 1.29
C LYS A 10 -1.18 -30.65 1.85
N MET A 11 -0.94 -29.65 1.01
CA MET A 11 -0.36 -28.35 1.42
C MET A 11 -1.42 -27.32 1.82
N LYS A 12 -2.70 -27.53 1.49
CA LYS A 12 -3.83 -26.67 1.88
C LYS A 12 -3.85 -26.29 3.36
N PRO A 13 -3.76 -27.22 4.33
CA PRO A 13 -3.77 -26.86 5.75
C PRO A 13 -2.57 -26.00 6.16
N PHE A 14 -1.43 -26.14 5.47
CA PHE A 14 -0.26 -25.29 5.69
C PHE A 14 -0.50 -23.87 5.18
N PHE A 15 -1.05 -23.71 3.96
CA PHE A 15 -1.41 -22.40 3.43
C PHE A 15 -2.52 -21.72 4.24
N GLU A 16 -3.51 -22.46 4.74
CA GLU A 16 -4.55 -21.93 5.63
C GLU A 16 -3.96 -21.43 6.95
N LYS A 17 -2.98 -22.14 7.52
CA LYS A 17 -2.28 -21.69 8.74
C LYS A 17 -1.45 -20.44 8.53
N ILE A 18 -0.81 -20.30 7.36
CA ILE A 18 -0.06 -19.08 6.99
C ILE A 18 -1.02 -17.93 6.75
N ALA A 19 -2.08 -18.16 5.96
CA ALA A 19 -3.06 -17.14 5.59
C ALA A 19 -3.85 -16.64 6.81
N SER A 20 -4.08 -17.49 7.82
CA SER A 20 -4.76 -17.11 9.07
C SER A 20 -3.87 -16.35 10.06
N ASN A 21 -2.59 -16.13 9.75
CA ASN A 21 -1.73 -15.29 10.58
C ASN A 21 -2.25 -13.84 10.59
N PRO A 22 -2.52 -13.23 11.76
CA PRO A 22 -3.03 -11.86 11.87
C PRO A 22 -2.19 -10.81 11.16
N TYR A 23 -0.86 -10.97 11.13
CA TYR A 23 0.05 -10.03 10.47
C TYR A 23 -0.06 -10.10 8.95
N LEU A 24 -0.09 -11.32 8.39
CA LEU A 24 -0.26 -11.51 6.94
C LEU A 24 -1.65 -11.11 6.48
N THR A 25 -2.66 -11.38 7.31
CA THR A 25 -4.04 -10.90 7.09
C THR A 25 -4.07 -9.38 7.06
N ALA A 26 -3.43 -8.70 8.04
CA ALA A 26 -3.39 -7.24 8.09
C ALA A 26 -2.66 -6.63 6.89
N ILE A 27 -1.55 -7.22 6.45
CA ILE A 27 -0.83 -6.77 5.24
C ILE A 27 -1.74 -6.88 4.01
N ARG A 28 -2.39 -8.04 3.82
CA ARG A 28 -3.33 -8.27 2.71
C ARG A 28 -4.47 -7.27 2.74
N ASP A 29 -5.12 -7.10 3.89
CA ASP A 29 -6.28 -6.24 4.03
C ASP A 29 -5.89 -4.76 3.87
N GLY A 30 -4.71 -4.36 4.37
CA GLY A 30 -4.13 -3.03 4.14
C GLY A 30 -3.84 -2.76 2.66
N PHE A 31 -3.36 -3.75 1.91
CA PHE A 31 -3.21 -3.65 0.45
C PHE A 31 -4.56 -3.49 -0.27
N VAL A 32 -5.57 -4.27 0.12
CA VAL A 32 -6.92 -4.19 -0.47
C VAL A 32 -7.52 -2.79 -0.26
N ALA A 33 -7.30 -2.20 0.92
CA ALA A 33 -7.73 -0.82 1.21
C ALA A 33 -7.05 0.23 0.30
N LEU A 34 -5.88 -0.06 -0.27
CA LEU A 34 -5.12 0.84 -1.14
C LEU A 34 -5.34 0.62 -2.63
N MET A 35 -5.99 -0.47 -3.02
CA MET A 35 -6.34 -0.73 -4.43
C MET A 35 -7.02 0.47 -5.10
N PRO A 36 -7.98 1.18 -4.47
CA PRO A 36 -8.61 2.35 -5.10
C PRO A 36 -7.61 3.45 -5.47
N VAL A 37 -6.60 3.70 -4.63
CA VAL A 37 -5.57 4.72 -4.89
C VAL A 37 -4.71 4.33 -6.09
N VAL A 38 -4.29 3.06 -6.14
CA VAL A 38 -3.48 2.53 -7.25
C VAL A 38 -4.28 2.56 -8.56
N LEU A 39 -5.54 2.12 -8.54
CA LEU A 39 -6.42 2.16 -9.70
C LEU A 39 -6.67 3.59 -10.18
N PHE A 40 -6.94 4.51 -9.25
CA PHE A 40 -7.16 5.92 -9.58
C PHE A 40 -5.92 6.57 -10.17
N SER A 41 -4.73 6.31 -9.61
CA SER A 41 -3.47 6.78 -10.19
C SER A 41 -3.28 6.23 -11.62
N SER A 42 -3.65 4.98 -11.85
CA SER A 42 -3.54 4.32 -13.16
C SER A 42 -4.49 4.92 -14.21
N LEU A 43 -5.55 5.62 -13.82
CA LEU A 43 -6.38 6.35 -14.77
C LEU A 43 -5.65 7.55 -15.37
N PHE A 44 -4.79 8.24 -14.61
CA PHE A 44 -4.03 9.38 -15.11
C PHE A 44 -3.03 8.95 -16.20
N ILE A 45 -2.31 7.85 -15.99
CA ILE A 45 -1.39 7.34 -17.02
C ILE A 45 -2.15 6.89 -18.28
N LEU A 46 -3.36 6.34 -18.13
CA LEU A 46 -4.22 6.01 -19.28
C LEU A 46 -4.64 7.28 -20.03
N VAL A 47 -5.07 8.33 -19.33
CA VAL A 47 -5.44 9.62 -19.95
C VAL A 47 -4.24 10.26 -20.65
N ALA A 48 -3.03 10.14 -20.10
CA ALA A 48 -1.82 10.67 -20.70
C ALA A 48 -1.45 9.96 -22.01
N TYR A 49 -1.49 8.63 -22.03
CA TYR A 49 -0.83 7.86 -23.11
C TYR A 49 -1.77 7.09 -24.04
N VAL A 50 -3.00 6.77 -23.63
CA VAL A 50 -3.96 6.08 -24.52
C VAL A 50 -4.30 6.91 -25.76
N PRO A 51 -4.48 8.25 -25.68
CA PRO A 51 -4.74 9.08 -26.86
C PRO A 51 -3.68 9.02 -27.96
N ASN A 52 -2.43 8.69 -27.61
CA ASN A 52 -1.33 8.58 -28.55
C ASN A 52 -1.58 7.53 -29.64
N VAL A 53 -2.38 6.50 -29.35
CA VAL A 53 -2.73 5.44 -30.32
C VAL A 53 -3.57 5.98 -31.48
N TRP A 54 -4.35 7.05 -31.24
CA TRP A 54 -5.14 7.73 -32.28
C TRP A 54 -4.42 8.94 -32.88
N GLY A 55 -3.12 9.11 -32.62
CA GLY A 55 -2.31 10.21 -33.14
C GLY A 55 -2.51 11.55 -32.41
N PHE A 56 -3.24 11.56 -31.29
CA PHE A 56 -3.36 12.74 -30.43
C PHE A 56 -2.29 12.70 -29.35
N HIS A 57 -1.40 13.69 -29.38
CA HIS A 57 -0.39 13.89 -28.35
C HIS A 57 -0.71 15.13 -27.53
N TRP A 58 -0.76 14.97 -26.21
CA TRP A 58 -0.87 16.11 -25.33
C TRP A 58 0.33 17.04 -25.51
N PRO A 59 0.14 18.37 -25.46
CA PRO A 59 1.22 19.30 -25.23
C PRO A 59 2.02 18.89 -23.99
N LYS A 60 3.35 18.99 -24.06
CA LYS A 60 4.26 18.50 -23.02
C LYS A 60 3.94 19.01 -21.61
N ASN A 61 3.49 20.26 -21.50
CA ASN A 61 3.07 20.84 -20.22
C ASN A 61 1.85 20.14 -19.60
N ILE A 62 0.89 19.68 -20.43
CA ILE A 62 -0.30 18.98 -19.96
C ILE A 62 0.07 17.54 -19.59
N GLU A 63 0.89 16.87 -20.42
CA GLU A 63 1.43 15.55 -20.11
C GLU A 63 2.16 15.56 -18.76
N ASP A 64 3.06 16.52 -18.54
CA ASP A 64 3.82 16.65 -17.30
C ASP A 64 2.92 16.84 -16.07
N ILE A 65 1.81 17.59 -16.19
CA ILE A 65 0.83 17.76 -15.10
C ILE A 65 0.12 16.43 -14.79
N ILE A 66 -0.36 15.73 -15.81
CA ILE A 66 -1.04 14.44 -15.63
C ILE A 66 -0.09 13.42 -14.98
N MET A 67 1.15 13.35 -15.48
CA MET A 67 2.17 12.46 -14.95
C MET A 67 2.63 12.84 -13.55
N LYS A 68 2.65 14.13 -13.20
CA LYS A 68 2.95 14.59 -11.84
C LYS A 68 1.92 14.06 -10.82
N VAL A 69 0.63 14.06 -11.17
CA VAL A 69 -0.42 13.53 -10.29
C VAL A 69 -0.26 12.02 -10.10
N TYR A 70 -0.02 11.27 -11.19
CA TYR A 70 0.27 9.84 -11.13
C TYR A 70 1.48 9.53 -10.23
N ASN A 71 2.61 10.18 -10.49
CA ASN A 71 3.84 9.95 -9.74
C ASN A 71 3.68 10.30 -8.26
N PHE A 72 2.96 11.38 -7.94
CA PHE A 72 2.71 11.76 -6.55
C PHE A 72 1.94 10.68 -5.79
N MET A 73 0.87 10.14 -6.37
CA MET A 73 0.08 9.07 -5.73
C MET A 73 0.93 7.81 -5.48
N LEU A 74 1.81 7.46 -6.41
CA LEU A 74 2.71 6.31 -6.25
C LEU A 74 3.86 6.58 -5.27
N CYS A 75 4.37 7.80 -5.21
CA CYS A 75 5.41 8.21 -4.26
C CYS A 75 4.92 8.26 -2.80
N MET A 76 3.62 8.23 -2.55
CA MET A 76 3.05 8.19 -1.19
C MET A 76 2.57 6.80 -0.77
N LEU A 77 2.76 5.79 -1.62
CA LEU A 77 2.15 4.48 -1.44
C LEU A 77 2.59 3.77 -0.15
N ALA A 78 3.87 3.87 0.25
CA ALA A 78 4.33 3.24 1.48
C ALA A 78 3.77 3.93 2.72
N VAL A 79 3.58 5.25 2.69
CA VAL A 79 2.94 6.00 3.79
C VAL A 79 1.52 5.50 4.01
N PHE A 80 0.73 5.47 2.93
CA PHE A 80 -0.63 4.97 3.03
C PHE A 80 -0.67 3.50 3.47
N MET A 81 0.32 2.70 3.06
CA MET A 81 0.42 1.29 3.44
C MET A 81 0.74 1.08 4.92
N ALA A 82 1.67 1.85 5.49
CA ALA A 82 1.96 1.79 6.92
C ALA A 82 0.69 2.07 7.74
N GLY A 83 -0.06 3.11 7.35
CA GLY A 83 -1.33 3.46 7.98
C GLY A 83 -2.40 2.36 7.83
N THR A 84 -2.70 1.92 6.60
CA THR A 84 -3.80 0.96 6.36
C THR A 84 -3.52 -0.43 6.91
N VAL A 85 -2.27 -0.89 6.87
CA VAL A 85 -1.87 -2.18 7.47
C VAL A 85 -2.01 -2.12 8.98
N THR A 86 -1.53 -1.04 9.62
CA THR A 86 -1.65 -0.86 11.07
C THR A 86 -3.09 -0.71 11.52
N LYS A 87 -3.92 0.01 10.76
CA LYS A 87 -5.36 0.07 10.98
C LYS A 87 -5.99 -1.32 10.93
N SER A 88 -5.73 -2.09 9.87
CA SER A 88 -6.26 -3.45 9.72
C SER A 88 -5.80 -4.38 10.87
N LEU A 89 -4.56 -4.24 11.32
CA LEU A 89 -4.05 -4.99 12.47
C LEU A 89 -4.73 -4.58 13.78
N THR A 90 -4.96 -3.28 13.97
CA THR A 90 -5.62 -2.73 15.15
C THR A 90 -7.08 -3.15 15.21
N ASP A 91 -7.80 -3.07 14.08
CA ASP A 91 -9.18 -3.53 13.93
C ASP A 91 -9.28 -5.03 14.27
N ASN A 92 -8.39 -5.86 13.70
CA ASN A 92 -8.32 -7.29 13.99
C ASN A 92 -8.00 -7.60 15.47
N ARG A 93 -7.20 -6.77 16.15
CA ARG A 93 -6.95 -6.91 17.59
C ARG A 93 -8.15 -6.49 18.43
N ASN A 94 -8.82 -5.40 18.05
CA ASN A 94 -9.99 -4.87 18.76
C ASN A 94 -11.18 -5.84 18.78
N LEU A 95 -11.26 -6.77 17.82
CA LEU A 95 -12.24 -7.87 17.84
C LEU A 95 -12.09 -8.81 19.04
N LYS A 96 -10.89 -8.89 19.63
CA LYS A 96 -10.59 -9.76 20.78
C LYS A 96 -10.64 -9.02 22.12
N LEU A 97 -10.81 -7.70 22.08
CA LEU A 97 -10.78 -6.84 23.27
C LEU A 97 -12.21 -6.49 23.72
N PRO A 98 -12.44 -6.33 25.03
CA PRO A 98 -13.69 -5.76 25.53
C PRO A 98 -13.92 -4.36 24.96
N LYS A 99 -15.18 -3.96 24.76
CA LYS A 99 -15.54 -2.63 24.23
C LYS A 99 -14.97 -1.46 25.04
N THR A 100 -14.70 -1.67 26.32
CA THR A 100 -14.14 -0.65 27.23
C THR A 100 -12.62 -0.48 27.09
N ASN A 101 -11.93 -1.40 26.40
CA ASN A 101 -10.46 -1.42 26.32
C ASN A 101 -9.97 -1.58 24.87
N GLN A 102 -10.70 -1.02 23.91
CA GLN A 102 -10.29 -1.03 22.50
C GLN A 102 -9.17 -0.01 22.25
N ILE A 103 -8.23 -0.39 21.40
CA ILE A 103 -7.12 0.45 20.96
C ILE A 103 -7.68 1.50 19.98
N ASN A 104 -7.26 2.76 20.13
CA ASN A 104 -7.65 3.81 19.19
C ASN A 104 -6.94 3.60 17.84
N VAL A 105 -7.75 3.29 16.82
CA VAL A 105 -7.31 3.01 15.46
C VAL A 105 -6.65 4.21 14.78
N ILE A 106 -7.14 5.43 15.05
CA ILE A 106 -6.55 6.65 14.47
C ILE A 106 -5.16 6.88 15.06
N SER A 107 -5.00 6.66 16.37
CA SER A 107 -3.71 6.82 17.03
C SER A 107 -2.66 5.85 16.48
N THR A 108 -3.01 4.58 16.27
CA THR A 108 -2.08 3.60 15.70
C THR A 108 -1.79 3.87 14.23
N PHE A 109 -2.79 4.32 13.45
CA PHE A 109 -2.61 4.74 12.06
C PHE A 109 -1.57 5.87 11.93
N VAL A 110 -1.75 6.96 12.67
CA VAL A 110 -0.85 8.13 12.61
C VAL A 110 0.54 7.77 13.16
N ALA A 111 0.62 6.92 14.19
CA ALA A 111 1.89 6.47 14.74
C ALA A 111 2.71 5.67 13.71
N ALA A 112 2.07 4.82 12.91
CA ALA A 112 2.74 4.05 11.86
C ALA A 112 3.27 4.96 10.74
N GLU A 113 2.46 5.93 10.29
CA GLU A 113 2.91 6.93 9.30
C GLU A 113 4.10 7.74 9.82
N ALA A 114 4.04 8.23 11.06
CA ALA A 114 5.14 8.96 11.67
C ALA A 114 6.41 8.11 11.79
N SER A 115 6.27 6.83 12.18
CA SER A 115 7.39 5.89 12.28
C SER A 115 8.05 5.63 10.94
N LEU A 116 7.25 5.48 9.87
CA LEU A 116 7.78 5.37 8.52
C LEU A 116 8.52 6.64 8.11
N LEU A 117 7.95 7.82 8.37
CA LEU A 117 8.58 9.09 8.01
C LEU A 117 9.93 9.26 8.71
N ILE A 118 10.05 8.90 9.99
CA ILE A 118 11.34 8.94 10.70
C ILE A 118 12.40 8.07 10.00
N LEU A 119 12.01 6.92 9.47
CA LEU A 119 12.91 5.98 8.80
C LEU A 119 13.21 6.34 7.34
N ALA A 120 12.23 6.92 6.64
CA ALA A 120 12.27 7.17 5.20
C ALA A 120 12.76 8.58 4.84
N VAL A 121 12.60 9.56 5.73
CA VAL A 121 12.99 10.95 5.49
C VAL A 121 14.51 11.07 5.50
N LYS A 122 15.09 11.25 4.31
CA LYS A 122 16.49 11.59 4.13
C LYS A 122 16.61 13.05 3.65
N PRO A 123 17.26 13.94 4.41
CA PRO A 123 17.50 15.31 3.97
C PRO A 123 18.45 15.30 2.75
N ILE A 124 18.09 16.07 1.73
CA ILE A 124 18.91 16.33 0.54
C ILE A 124 19.17 17.84 0.43
N LYS A 125 20.15 18.22 -0.39
CA LYS A 125 20.68 19.59 -0.46
C LYS A 125 19.59 20.68 -0.61
N ASP A 126 18.50 20.37 -1.31
CA ASP A 126 17.39 21.29 -1.59
C ASP A 126 16.00 20.76 -1.15
N GLY A 127 15.93 19.80 -0.20
CA GLY A 127 14.63 19.28 0.25
C GLY A 127 14.67 17.94 1.00
N ILE A 128 13.57 17.19 0.90
CA ILE A 128 13.41 15.84 1.48
C ILE A 128 13.31 14.82 0.34
N SER A 129 14.04 13.71 0.44
CA SER A 129 13.85 12.59 -0.48
C SER A 129 12.52 11.90 -0.23
N ILE A 130 11.68 11.82 -1.26
CA ILE A 130 10.40 11.08 -1.26
C ILE A 130 10.54 9.66 -1.83
N GLU A 131 11.76 9.23 -2.17
CA GLU A 131 12.00 7.98 -2.88
C GLU A 131 11.61 6.74 -2.05
N LEU A 132 11.86 6.80 -0.73
CA LEU A 132 11.51 5.74 0.21
C LEU A 132 10.04 5.81 0.67
N LEU A 133 9.29 6.83 0.29
CA LEU A 133 7.85 6.93 0.60
C LEU A 133 6.98 6.20 -0.43
N GLY A 134 7.56 5.88 -1.60
CA GLY A 134 6.89 5.15 -2.67
C GLY A 134 7.06 3.64 -2.56
N THR A 135 7.03 2.95 -3.70
CA THR A 135 7.12 1.48 -3.77
C THR A 135 8.37 0.88 -3.11
N LYS A 136 9.49 1.62 -3.06
CA LYS A 136 10.73 1.17 -2.43
C LYS A 136 10.60 1.04 -0.90
N GLY A 137 9.69 1.79 -0.28
CA GLY A 137 9.45 1.77 1.17
C GLY A 137 8.48 0.71 1.65
N LEU A 138 7.82 -0.04 0.76
CA LEU A 138 6.71 -0.92 1.16
C LEU A 138 7.12 -1.98 2.18
N ILE A 139 8.33 -2.55 2.04
CA ILE A 139 8.83 -3.53 3.01
C ILE A 139 9.03 -2.89 4.39
N ALA A 140 9.54 -1.66 4.44
CA ALA A 140 9.68 -0.93 5.70
C ALA A 140 8.32 -0.57 6.31
N ALA A 141 7.33 -0.24 5.47
CA ALA A 141 5.95 0.03 5.89
C ALA A 141 5.24 -1.18 6.52
N PHE A 142 5.67 -2.42 6.24
CA PHE A 142 5.14 -3.61 6.93
C PHE A 142 5.77 -3.84 8.31
N LEU A 143 6.91 -3.20 8.57
CA LEU A 143 7.68 -3.39 9.80
C LEU A 143 7.30 -2.37 10.88
N VAL A 144 7.02 -1.14 10.47
CA VAL A 144 6.62 -0.02 11.34
C VAL A 144 5.13 -0.02 11.65
#